data_AF-A0A9E0ULI7-F1
#
_entry.id   AF-A0A9E0ULI7-F1
#
_cell.length_a   1.000
_cell.length_b   1.000
_cell.length_c   1.000
_cell.angle_alpha   90.00
_cell.angle_beta   90.00
_cell.angle_gamma   90.00
#
_symmetry.space_group_name_H-M   'P 1'
#
loop_
_entity.id
_entity.type
_entity.pdbx_description
1 polymer ?
#
loop_
_entity_poly.entity_id
_entity_poly.type
_entity_poly.pdbx_seq_one_letter_code
_entity_poly.pdbx_strand_id
1 'polypeptide(L)'
;MARYLKSLLLYLVAVVVSTAAAPILPLFAVMCYGHSNNRTRLLFEPRLPTWLAWFDNPDNSLWGDDGWQREHCPRFFGCYRGMVRWLWRNKAGGFVWNVLGAKVAGSITWEGTPGIDSSPYKAGKLTCRSGDYWQWKWVSPPIGRRCLVLNFGWLLDAFIDNPFYAPAARFLFQIQFSEIKE
;
A
#
# COMPACT_ATOMS: atom_id res chain seq x y z
N MET A 1 -15.92 12.13 8.43
CA MET A 1 -14.71 13.01 8.41
C MET A 1 -13.81 12.85 9.64
N ALA A 2 -14.32 12.94 10.88
CA ALA A 2 -13.48 12.86 12.09
C ALA A 2 -12.62 11.58 12.19
N ARG A 3 -13.16 10.41 11.81
CA ARG A 3 -12.41 9.14 11.74
C ARG A 3 -11.18 9.23 10.84
N TYR A 4 -11.34 9.86 9.67
CA TYR A 4 -10.26 10.03 8.71
C TYR A 4 -9.16 10.92 9.27
N LEU A 5 -9.50 12.05 9.90
CA LEU A 5 -8.50 12.95 10.50
C LEU A 5 -7.72 12.28 11.64
N LYS A 6 -8.40 11.52 12.51
CA LYS A 6 -7.74 10.71 13.55
C LYS A 6 -6.81 9.66 12.93
N SER A 7 -7.27 8.96 11.90
CA SER A 7 -6.47 7.94 11.19
C SER A 7 -5.27 8.56 10.48
N LEU A 8 -5.43 9.75 9.90
CA LEU A 8 -4.37 10.51 9.25
C LEU A 8 -3.31 10.93 10.27
N LEU A 9 -3.70 11.43 11.44
CA LEU A 9 -2.75 11.78 12.49
C LEU A 9 -1.93 10.56 12.94
N LEU A 10 -2.59 9.43 13.20
CA LEU A 10 -1.92 8.17 13.56
C LEU A 10 -1.02 7.67 12.43
N TYR A 11 -1.46 7.75 11.18
CA TYR A 11 -0.69 7.38 10.01
C TYR A 11 0.58 8.21 9.88
N LEU A 12 0.50 9.54 10.05
CA LEU A 12 1.66 10.43 9.97
C LEU A 12 2.70 10.10 11.05
N VAL A 13 2.27 9.83 12.28
CA VAL A 13 3.16 9.37 13.35
C VAL A 13 3.82 8.04 12.98
N ALA A 14 3.03 7.07 12.52
CA ALA A 14 3.55 5.76 12.11
C ALA A 14 4.54 5.86 10.94
N VAL A 15 4.30 6.75 9.97
CA VAL A 15 5.20 7.04 8.85
C VAL A 15 6.53 7.60 9.32
N VAL A 16 6.53 8.55 10.26
CA VAL A 16 7.77 9.13 10.82
C VAL A 16 8.57 8.04 11.54
N VAL A 17 7.93 7.28 12.43
CA VAL A 17 8.58 6.20 13.19
C VAL A 17 9.12 5.13 12.24
N SER A 18 8.33 4.71 11.25
CA SER A 18 8.73 3.69 10.27
C SER A 18 9.92 4.15 9.42
N THR A 19 9.92 5.42 9.01
CA THR A 19 10.99 5.99 8.19
C THR A 19 12.31 6.03 8.96
N ALA A 20 12.26 6.44 10.23
CA ALA A 20 13.42 6.50 11.11
C ALA A 20 13.93 5.10 11.48
N ALA A 21 13.04 4.13 11.69
CA ALA A 21 13.40 2.76 12.08
C ALA A 21 13.88 1.89 10.91
N ALA A 22 13.43 2.15 9.68
CA ALA A 22 13.72 1.33 8.49
C ALA A 22 15.20 0.96 8.26
N PRO A 23 16.20 1.83 8.54
CA PRO A 23 17.60 1.44 8.44
C PRO A 23 18.07 0.38 9.43
N ILE A 24 17.34 0.14 10.52
CA ILE A 24 17.71 -0.79 11.61
C ILE A 24 16.82 -2.05 11.57
N LEU A 25 15.56 -1.92 11.14
CA LEU A 25 14.59 -3.01 11.13
C LEU A 25 15.08 -4.31 10.45
N PRO A 26 15.78 -4.28 9.30
CA PRO A 26 16.27 -5.52 8.67
C PRO A 26 17.29 -6.30 9.50
N LEU A 27 17.93 -5.70 10.51
CA LEU A 27 18.81 -6.42 11.45
C LEU A 27 18.05 -7.42 12.33
N PHE A 28 16.74 -7.23 12.48
CA PHE A 28 15.86 -8.13 13.21
C PHE A 28 15.18 -9.17 12.31
N ALA A 29 15.51 -9.22 11.02
CA ALA A 29 14.85 -10.10 10.07
C ALA A 29 14.96 -11.57 10.50
N VAL A 30 13.83 -12.27 10.49
CA VAL A 30 13.72 -13.70 10.75
C VAL A 30 13.15 -14.41 9.53
N MET A 31 13.71 -15.55 9.17
CA MET A 31 13.15 -16.38 8.10
C MET A 31 11.90 -17.10 8.60
N CYS A 32 10.78 -16.93 7.89
CA CYS A 32 9.54 -17.65 8.20
C CYS A 32 8.69 -17.84 6.95
N TYR A 33 7.65 -18.68 7.03
CA TYR A 33 6.65 -18.79 5.98
C TYR A 33 5.65 -17.63 6.04
N GLY A 34 5.29 -17.11 4.87
CA GLY A 34 4.24 -16.10 4.75
C GLY A 34 3.96 -15.73 3.30
N HIS A 35 3.05 -14.77 3.10
CA HIS A 35 2.73 -14.26 1.77
C HIS A 35 3.95 -13.59 1.13
N SER A 36 4.10 -13.81 -0.17
CA SER A 36 5.12 -13.19 -1.02
C SER A 36 4.54 -12.83 -2.38
N ASN A 37 5.17 -11.87 -3.05
CA ASN A 37 4.82 -11.38 -4.37
C ASN A 37 3.34 -10.96 -4.48
N ASN A 38 2.94 -10.00 -3.65
CA ASN A 38 1.58 -9.46 -3.58
C ASN A 38 0.53 -10.55 -3.29
N ARG A 39 0.81 -11.39 -2.29
CA ARG A 39 0.02 -12.57 -1.88
C ARG A 39 -0.16 -13.66 -2.94
N THR A 40 0.53 -13.61 -4.08
CA THR A 40 0.41 -14.66 -5.10
C THR A 40 1.09 -15.96 -4.72
N ARG A 41 2.03 -15.93 -3.75
CA ARG A 41 2.81 -17.09 -3.30
C ARG A 41 2.90 -17.17 -1.78
N LEU A 42 3.18 -18.36 -1.26
CA LEU A 42 3.57 -18.61 0.14
C LEU A 42 5.01 -19.12 0.15
N LEU A 43 5.95 -18.30 0.67
CA LEU A 43 7.39 -18.59 0.60
C LEU A 43 8.09 -18.42 1.96
N PHE A 44 9.18 -19.17 2.14
CA PHE A 44 10.08 -19.07 3.29
C PHE A 44 11.11 -17.95 3.05
N GLU A 45 10.85 -16.76 3.59
CA GLU A 45 11.55 -15.51 3.27
C GLU A 45 11.66 -14.63 4.53
N PRO A 46 12.57 -13.64 4.57
CA PRO A 46 12.78 -12.85 5.77
C PRO A 46 11.62 -11.88 6.00
N ARG A 47 11.17 -11.83 7.24
CA ARG A 47 10.12 -10.95 7.73
C ARG A 47 10.53 -10.37 9.06
N LEU A 48 9.82 -9.35 9.50
CA LEU A 48 10.02 -8.85 10.86
C LEU A 48 9.37 -9.80 11.88
N PRO A 49 9.94 -9.96 13.08
CA PRO A 49 9.30 -10.66 14.19
C PRO A 49 7.91 -10.08 14.47
N THR A 50 7.02 -10.86 15.05
CA THR A 50 5.61 -10.48 15.26
C THR A 50 5.43 -9.15 16.01
N TRP A 51 6.32 -8.83 16.96
CA TRP A 51 6.30 -7.56 17.69
C TRP A 51 6.73 -6.34 16.86
N LEU A 52 7.42 -6.55 15.73
CA LEU A 52 7.77 -5.55 14.72
C LEU A 52 6.90 -5.62 13.46
N ALA A 53 5.90 -6.51 13.40
CA ALA A 53 5.07 -6.72 12.21
C ALA A 53 4.28 -5.46 11.79
N TRP A 54 4.13 -4.47 12.68
CA TRP A 54 3.58 -3.15 12.36
C TRP A 54 4.30 -2.43 11.22
N PHE A 55 5.60 -2.69 11.09
CA PHE A 55 6.47 -2.05 10.10
C PHE A 55 6.60 -2.85 8.80
N ASP A 56 6.20 -4.12 8.80
CA ASP A 56 6.33 -5.00 7.66
C ASP A 56 5.20 -4.78 6.64
N ASN A 57 5.30 -5.36 5.45
CA ASN A 57 4.18 -5.42 4.51
C ASN A 57 3.56 -6.83 4.57
N PRO A 58 2.30 -7.03 5.01
CA PRO A 58 1.72 -8.37 5.15
C PRO A 58 1.60 -9.14 3.82
N ASP A 59 1.68 -8.44 2.69
CA ASP A 59 1.48 -9.02 1.35
C ASP A 59 2.78 -9.55 0.72
N ASN A 60 3.93 -9.22 1.31
CA ASN A 60 5.27 -9.51 0.78
C ASN A 60 6.27 -9.81 1.92
N SER A 61 7.42 -10.37 1.61
CA SER A 61 8.55 -10.41 2.56
C SER A 61 9.36 -9.12 2.54
N LEU A 62 10.39 -9.03 3.38
CA LEU A 62 11.36 -7.92 3.37
C LEU A 62 12.16 -7.83 2.07
N TRP A 63 12.25 -8.93 1.31
CA TRP A 63 12.86 -8.90 -0.02
C TRP A 63 12.02 -8.16 -1.05
N GLY A 64 10.73 -7.93 -0.77
CA GLY A 64 9.79 -7.29 -1.68
C GLY A 64 9.27 -8.22 -2.77
N ASP A 65 8.54 -7.65 -3.72
CA ASP A 65 8.00 -8.39 -4.87
C ASP A 65 9.05 -8.67 -5.96
N ASP A 66 8.70 -9.49 -6.96
CA ASP A 66 9.62 -9.89 -8.03
C ASP A 66 10.16 -8.69 -8.85
N GLY A 67 9.37 -7.62 -8.97
CA GLY A 67 9.81 -6.38 -9.64
C GLY A 67 10.87 -5.66 -8.79
N TRP A 68 10.58 -5.52 -7.50
CA TRP A 68 11.47 -4.87 -6.55
C TRP A 68 12.83 -5.55 -6.47
N GLN A 69 12.85 -6.89 -6.36
CA GLN A 69 14.08 -7.67 -6.26
C GLN A 69 14.97 -7.47 -7.49
N ARG A 70 14.39 -7.49 -8.70
CA ARG A 70 15.12 -7.27 -9.95
C ARG A 70 15.73 -5.87 -10.05
N GLU A 71 15.00 -4.84 -9.64
CA GLU A 71 15.45 -3.45 -9.79
C GLU A 71 16.40 -3.02 -8.67
N HIS A 72 16.13 -3.43 -7.43
CA HIS A 72 16.79 -2.89 -6.24
C HIS A 72 17.84 -3.83 -5.64
N CYS A 73 17.89 -5.08 -6.08
CA CYS A 73 18.96 -6.01 -5.77
C CYS A 73 19.39 -6.85 -6.99
N PRO A 74 19.82 -6.24 -8.11
CA PRO A 74 20.04 -6.92 -9.40
C PRO A 74 21.16 -7.97 -9.39
N ARG A 75 22.06 -7.94 -8.40
CA ARG A 75 23.19 -8.89 -8.30
C ARG A 75 22.99 -9.99 -7.26
N PHE A 76 22.09 -9.80 -6.30
CA PHE A 76 21.88 -10.71 -5.18
C PHE A 76 20.44 -10.60 -4.71
N PHE A 77 19.71 -11.70 -4.60
CA PHE A 77 18.43 -11.69 -3.92
C PHE A 77 18.59 -11.15 -2.49
N GLY A 78 17.66 -10.30 -2.05
CA GLY A 78 17.53 -9.97 -0.65
C GLY A 78 18.60 -9.10 -0.01
N CYS A 79 19.19 -8.18 -0.77
CA CYS A 79 20.22 -7.28 -0.27
C CYS A 79 19.71 -6.34 0.83
N TYR A 80 20.55 -6.06 1.85
CA TYR A 80 20.19 -5.19 2.98
C TYR A 80 19.62 -3.83 2.56
N ARG A 81 20.30 -3.17 1.61
CA ARG A 81 19.85 -1.88 1.05
C ARG A 81 18.48 -1.98 0.37
N GLY A 82 18.18 -3.12 -0.26
CA GLY A 82 16.88 -3.39 -0.86
C GLY A 82 15.78 -3.53 0.18
N MET A 83 16.05 -4.22 1.30
CA MET A 83 15.10 -4.35 2.42
C MET A 83 14.81 -2.99 3.07
N VAL A 84 15.85 -2.17 3.33
CA VAL A 84 15.66 -0.81 3.88
C VAL A 84 14.80 0.05 2.95
N ARG A 85 15.11 0.05 1.64
CA ARG A 85 14.33 0.80 0.64
C ARG A 85 12.91 0.26 0.51
N TRP A 86 12.71 -1.05 0.69
CA TRP A 86 11.37 -1.67 0.64
C TRP A 86 10.49 -1.17 1.77
N LEU A 87 11.04 -1.11 2.98
CA LEU A 87 10.38 -0.56 4.17
C LEU A 87 10.09 0.94 4.00
N TRP A 88 11.00 1.71 3.38
CA TRP A 88 10.72 3.11 3.04
C TRP A 88 9.63 3.25 1.98
N ARG A 89 9.50 2.32 1.04
CA ARG A 89 8.39 2.35 0.07
C ARG A 89 7.06 1.98 0.75
N ASN A 90 7.06 0.96 1.60
CA ASN A 90 5.88 0.40 2.26
C ASN A 90 5.83 0.76 3.75
N LYS A 91 5.88 2.07 4.04
CA LYS A 91 5.94 2.58 5.41
C LYS A 91 4.75 2.10 6.23
N ALA A 92 5.02 1.56 7.42
CA ALA A 92 4.01 1.13 8.38
C ALA A 92 2.97 0.16 7.79
N GLY A 93 3.35 -0.72 6.87
CA GLY A 93 2.40 -1.56 6.11
C GLY A 93 1.44 -2.34 7.02
N GLY A 94 1.97 -3.06 8.01
CA GLY A 94 1.20 -3.83 8.96
C GLY A 94 0.30 -2.96 9.83
N PHE A 95 0.75 -1.78 10.24
CA PHE A 95 -0.08 -0.82 10.97
C PHE A 95 -1.26 -0.30 10.11
N VAL A 96 -0.99 0.05 8.85
CA VAL A 96 -2.02 0.51 7.91
C VAL A 96 -3.09 -0.55 7.70
N TRP A 97 -2.69 -1.81 7.56
CA TRP A 97 -3.63 -2.91 7.35
C TRP A 97 -4.38 -3.32 8.63
N ASN A 98 -3.68 -3.46 9.76
CA ASN A 98 -4.25 -4.05 10.97
C ASN A 98 -4.92 -3.04 11.91
N VAL A 99 -4.52 -1.76 11.89
CA VAL A 99 -5.08 -0.71 12.76
C VAL A 99 -5.97 0.24 12.00
N LEU A 100 -5.50 0.72 10.84
CA LEU A 100 -6.21 1.73 10.06
C LEU A 100 -7.15 1.12 9.00
N GLY A 101 -7.05 -0.19 8.76
CA GLY A 101 -7.82 -0.90 7.76
C GLY A 101 -9.32 -0.85 8.05
N ALA A 102 -10.10 -0.56 7.02
CA ALA A 102 -11.55 -0.54 7.10
C ALA A 102 -12.12 -1.93 6.80
N LYS A 103 -12.88 -2.50 7.74
CA LYS A 103 -13.69 -3.70 7.44
C LYS A 103 -14.87 -3.26 6.57
N VAL A 104 -14.75 -3.49 5.27
CA VAL A 104 -15.80 -3.18 4.30
C VAL A 104 -16.91 -4.21 4.50
N ALA A 105 -18.07 -3.76 4.99
CA ALA A 105 -19.26 -4.58 5.13
C ALA A 105 -20.41 -3.90 4.38
N GLY A 106 -21.03 -4.61 3.45
CA GLY A 106 -22.16 -4.13 2.67
C GLY A 106 -21.81 -3.64 1.26
N SER A 107 -22.79 -3.00 0.61
CA SER A 107 -22.68 -2.49 -0.76
C SER A 107 -21.87 -1.20 -0.82
N ILE A 108 -20.96 -1.12 -1.78
CA ILE A 108 -20.21 0.10 -2.09
C ILE A 108 -21.03 0.95 -3.06
N THR A 109 -21.34 2.18 -2.65
CA THR A 109 -21.89 3.19 -3.56
C THR A 109 -20.74 4.01 -4.13
N TRP A 110 -20.77 4.31 -5.43
CA TRP A 110 -19.72 5.07 -6.08
C TRP A 110 -20.29 6.03 -7.14
N GLU A 111 -19.53 7.09 -7.41
CA GLU A 111 -19.80 8.09 -8.45
C GLU A 111 -18.51 8.42 -9.20
N GLY A 112 -18.63 8.65 -10.51
CA GLY A 112 -17.51 9.00 -11.39
C GLY A 112 -17.04 7.83 -12.26
N THR A 113 -15.74 7.76 -12.53
CA THR A 113 -15.18 6.78 -13.48
C THR A 113 -14.55 5.61 -12.71
N PRO A 114 -15.10 4.38 -12.76
CA PRO A 114 -14.47 3.22 -12.13
C PRO A 114 -13.20 2.81 -12.89
N GLY A 115 -12.26 2.19 -12.18
CA GLY A 115 -10.99 1.72 -12.75
C GLY A 115 -10.04 2.84 -13.19
N ILE A 116 -10.18 4.06 -12.67
CA ILE A 116 -9.18 5.12 -12.91
C ILE A 116 -7.85 4.72 -12.28
N ASP A 117 -6.76 4.84 -13.03
CA ASP A 117 -5.41 4.56 -12.55
C ASP A 117 -4.36 5.26 -13.42
N SER A 118 -3.11 5.24 -12.96
CA SER A 118 -1.94 5.65 -13.71
C SER A 118 -1.31 4.50 -14.52
N SER A 119 -1.65 3.25 -14.22
CA SER A 119 -1.16 2.07 -14.95
C SER A 119 -2.14 0.88 -14.81
N PRO A 120 -2.91 0.52 -15.86
CA PRO A 120 -3.03 1.24 -17.14
C PRO A 120 -3.62 2.64 -16.95
N TYR A 121 -3.20 3.59 -17.79
CA TYR A 121 -3.62 4.97 -17.63
C TYR A 121 -5.10 5.18 -17.98
N LYS A 122 -5.85 5.69 -17.01
CA LYS A 122 -7.24 6.13 -17.15
C LYS A 122 -7.48 7.31 -16.21
N ALA A 123 -7.51 8.52 -16.78
CA ALA A 123 -7.82 9.73 -16.02
C ALA A 123 -9.29 9.79 -15.59
N GLY A 124 -9.53 10.57 -14.53
CA GLY A 124 -10.87 10.84 -14.04
C GLY A 124 -10.90 11.06 -12.55
N LYS A 125 -12.13 11.09 -12.03
CA LYS A 125 -12.42 11.23 -10.61
C LYS A 125 -13.33 10.09 -10.20
N LEU A 126 -13.07 9.52 -9.03
CA LEU A 126 -13.89 8.48 -8.43
C LEU A 126 -14.11 8.80 -6.96
N THR A 127 -15.36 8.69 -6.53
CA THR A 127 -15.72 8.74 -5.11
C THR A 127 -16.47 7.48 -4.73
N CYS A 128 -16.06 6.85 -3.63
CA CYS A 128 -16.68 5.63 -3.11
C CYS A 128 -17.11 5.83 -1.67
N ARG A 129 -18.16 5.13 -1.23
CA ARG A 129 -18.61 5.09 0.17
C ARG A 129 -19.05 3.70 0.57
N SER A 130 -18.75 3.36 1.83
CA SER A 130 -19.21 2.15 2.52
C SER A 130 -19.32 2.47 4.01
N GLY A 131 -20.55 2.74 4.49
CA GLY A 131 -20.77 3.21 5.86
C GLY A 131 -19.99 4.49 6.16
N ASP A 132 -19.19 4.48 7.23
CA ASP A 132 -18.32 5.59 7.66
C ASP A 132 -17.08 5.79 6.77
N TYR A 133 -16.77 4.82 5.91
CA TYR A 133 -15.58 4.83 5.07
C TYR A 133 -15.88 5.44 3.71
N TRP A 134 -14.90 6.14 3.17
CA TRP A 134 -14.99 6.81 1.90
C TRP A 134 -13.67 6.72 1.15
N GLN A 135 -13.73 6.90 -0.16
CA GLN A 135 -12.57 7.12 -1.01
C GLN A 135 -12.81 8.32 -1.89
N TRP A 136 -11.77 9.13 -2.08
CA TRP A 136 -11.72 10.12 -3.13
C TRP A 136 -10.42 9.89 -3.90
N LYS A 137 -10.54 9.54 -5.17
CA LYS A 137 -9.42 9.29 -6.08
C LYS A 137 -9.56 10.22 -7.28
N TRP A 138 -8.46 10.85 -7.66
CA TRP A 138 -8.37 11.68 -8.85
C TRP A 138 -7.06 11.39 -9.57
N VAL A 139 -7.17 11.12 -10.87
CA VAL A 139 -6.04 10.96 -11.78
C VAL A 139 -6.14 12.10 -12.79
N SER A 140 -5.16 12.99 -12.77
CA SER A 140 -5.14 14.14 -13.67
C SER A 140 -5.00 13.71 -15.14
N PRO A 141 -5.44 14.54 -16.09
CA PRO A 141 -4.95 14.47 -17.45
C PRO A 141 -3.41 14.48 -17.47
N PRO A 142 -2.78 13.88 -18.50
CA PRO A 142 -1.35 13.68 -18.50
C PRO A 142 -0.65 14.95 -18.99
N ILE A 143 0.47 15.29 -18.36
CA ILE A 143 1.42 16.30 -18.87
C ILE A 143 2.63 15.53 -19.37
N GLY A 144 2.69 15.33 -20.69
CA GLY A 144 3.64 14.39 -21.30
C GLY A 144 3.36 12.96 -20.82
N ARG A 145 4.40 12.29 -20.30
CA ARG A 145 4.29 10.92 -19.74
C ARG A 145 3.97 10.89 -18.25
N ARG A 146 3.57 12.01 -17.63
CA ARG A 146 3.32 12.08 -16.18
C ARG A 146 1.88 12.47 -15.89
N CYS A 147 1.30 11.88 -14.83
CA CYS A 147 0.01 12.28 -14.28
C CYS A 147 0.12 12.47 -12.76
N LEU A 148 -0.75 13.30 -12.19
CA LEU A 148 -0.91 13.45 -10.76
C LEU A 148 -2.02 12.51 -10.29
N VAL A 149 -1.70 11.64 -9.33
CA VAL A 149 -2.63 10.76 -8.64
C VAL A 149 -2.81 11.27 -7.22
N LEU A 150 -4.04 11.65 -6.90
CA LEU A 150 -4.47 11.94 -5.53
C LEU A 150 -5.43 10.84 -5.09
N ASN A 151 -5.15 10.20 -3.96
CA ASN A 151 -6.01 9.13 -3.44
C ASN A 151 -6.10 9.22 -1.90
N PHE A 152 -7.29 9.48 -1.40
CA PHE A 152 -7.57 9.73 0.01
C PHE A 152 -8.71 8.85 0.51
N GLY A 153 -8.65 8.48 1.79
CA GLY A 153 -9.69 7.72 2.46
C GLY A 153 -9.27 6.26 2.66
N TRP A 154 -10.07 5.32 2.16
CA TRP A 154 -9.79 3.88 2.18
C TRP A 154 -9.90 3.31 0.77
N LEU A 155 -9.12 2.29 0.44
CA LEU A 155 -9.08 1.65 -0.88
C LEU A 155 -10.35 0.82 -1.14
N LEU A 156 -11.45 1.50 -1.44
CA LEU A 156 -12.76 0.93 -1.70
C LEU A 156 -12.97 0.60 -3.19
N ASP A 157 -12.27 1.29 -4.10
CA ASP A 157 -12.38 1.08 -5.55
C ASP A 157 -12.03 -0.35 -5.96
N ALA A 158 -11.05 -0.96 -5.28
CA ALA A 158 -10.69 -2.36 -5.50
C ALA A 158 -11.82 -3.36 -5.16
N PHE A 159 -12.79 -2.95 -4.33
CA PHE A 159 -13.92 -3.79 -3.91
C PHE A 159 -15.16 -3.62 -4.81
N ILE A 160 -15.17 -2.65 -5.74
CA ILE A 160 -16.29 -2.44 -6.67
C ILE A 160 -16.46 -3.66 -7.58
N ASP A 161 -15.36 -4.11 -8.18
CA ASP A 161 -15.38 -5.25 -9.12
C ASP A 161 -15.14 -6.58 -8.40
N ASN A 162 -14.50 -6.57 -7.23
CA ASN A 162 -14.20 -7.75 -6.43
C ASN A 162 -14.55 -7.54 -4.95
N PRO A 163 -15.77 -7.89 -4.51
CA PRO A 163 -16.19 -7.77 -3.11
C PRO A 163 -15.29 -8.51 -2.11
N PHE A 164 -14.48 -9.47 -2.58
CA PHE A 164 -13.55 -10.27 -1.77
C PHE A 164 -12.08 -9.90 -2.00
N TYR A 165 -11.81 -8.69 -2.52
CA TYR A 165 -10.46 -8.24 -2.88
C TYR A 165 -9.44 -8.38 -1.75
N ALA A 166 -9.80 -7.98 -0.53
CA ALA A 166 -8.93 -8.04 0.63
C ALA A 166 -9.75 -8.15 1.93
N PRO A 167 -9.15 -8.59 3.06
CA PRO A 167 -9.84 -8.66 4.35
C PRO A 167 -10.25 -7.27 4.90
N ALA A 168 -9.65 -6.19 4.40
CA ALA A 168 -9.98 -4.81 4.75
C ALA A 168 -9.65 -3.87 3.58
N ALA A 169 -10.24 -2.68 3.54
CA ALA A 169 -9.76 -1.61 2.68
C ALA A 169 -8.62 -0.86 3.36
N ARG A 170 -7.49 -0.74 2.65
CA ARG A 170 -6.27 -0.06 3.12
C ARG A 170 -6.51 1.43 3.31
N PHE A 171 -6.00 2.03 4.39
CA PHE A 171 -6.01 3.49 4.55
C PHE A 171 -5.10 4.18 3.52
N LEU A 172 -5.55 5.31 2.98
CA LEU A 172 -4.91 6.04 1.89
C LEU A 172 -4.72 7.52 2.24
N PHE A 173 -3.47 7.96 2.13
CA PHE A 173 -3.07 9.36 2.00
C PHE A 173 -1.97 9.43 0.94
N GLN A 174 -2.38 9.58 -0.32
CA GLN A 174 -1.50 9.49 -1.47
C GLN A 174 -1.56 10.77 -2.29
N ILE A 175 -0.38 11.36 -2.50
CA ILE A 175 -0.13 12.44 -3.44
C ILE A 175 1.08 11.99 -4.25
N GLN A 176 0.88 11.65 -5.52
CA GLN A 176 1.91 11.00 -6.31
C GLN A 176 1.94 11.55 -7.74
N PHE A 177 3.13 11.90 -8.22
CA PHE A 177 3.39 12.03 -9.65
C PHE A 177 3.78 10.66 -10.19
N SER A 178 2.97 10.12 -11.09
CA SER A 178 3.16 8.80 -11.68
C SER A 178 3.56 8.93 -13.15
N GLU A 179 4.49 8.11 -13.59
CA GLU A 179 4.82 7.94 -15.00
C GLU A 179 3.86 6.94 -15.64
N ILE A 180 3.29 7.31 -16.79
CA ILE A 180 2.41 6.47 -17.58
C ILE A 180 3.27 5.48 -18.35
N LYS A 181 3.06 4.20 -18.08
CA LYS A 181 3.70 3.10 -18.82
C LYS A 181 2.84 2.80 -20.05
N GLU A 182 3.49 2.80 -21.22
CA GLU A 182 2.90 2.37 -22.51
C GLU A 182 2.58 0.87 -22.51
#